data_AF-A0ABD5TPE5-F1
#
_entry.id   AF-A0ABD5TPE5-F1
#
_cell.length_a   1.000
_cell.length_b   1.000
_cell.length_c   1.000
_cell.angle_alpha   90.00
_cell.angle_beta   90.00
_cell.angle_gamma   90.00
#
_symmetry.space_group_name_H-M   'P 1'
#
loop_
_entity.id
_entity.type
_entity.pdbx_description
1 polymer ?
#
loop_
_entity_poly.entity_id
_entity_poly.type
_entity_poly.pdbx_seq_one_letter_code
_entity_poly.pdbx_strand_id
1 'polypeptide(L)' 'MDDDMLADQRRLVALLEEEGWDVTDVELSAYDSPWEDEKVPEATVTITARRPYGEEGDDEDDENPFRLK' A
#
# COMPACT_ATOMS: atom_id res chain seq x y z
N MET A 1 -16.68 -11.46 -10.47
CA MET A 1 -15.80 -10.72 -9.57
C MET A 1 -16.72 -9.89 -8.70
N ASP A 2 -16.85 -10.27 -7.44
CA ASP A 2 -17.80 -9.69 -6.50
C ASP A 2 -17.53 -8.20 -6.30
N ASP A 3 -18.55 -7.36 -6.54
CA ASP A 3 -18.47 -5.91 -6.37
C ASP A 3 -17.99 -5.48 -4.97
N ASP A 4 -18.26 -6.31 -3.96
CA ASP A 4 -17.82 -6.12 -2.58
C ASP A 4 -16.29 -6.21 -2.44
N MET A 5 -15.64 -7.18 -3.11
CA MET A 5 -14.18 -7.34 -3.08
C MET A 5 -13.47 -6.14 -3.71
N LEU A 6 -14.04 -5.61 -4.80
CA LEU A 6 -13.52 -4.41 -5.46
C LEU A 6 -13.71 -3.15 -4.60
N ALA A 7 -14.84 -3.07 -3.88
CA ALA A 7 -15.09 -1.99 -2.94
C ALA A 7 -14.08 -2.00 -1.78
N ASP A 8 -13.76 -3.17 -1.24
CA ASP A 8 -12.77 -3.32 -0.17
C ASP A 8 -11.34 -2.98 -0.64
N GLN A 9 -10.95 -3.43 -1.83
CA GLN A 9 -9.68 -3.04 -2.44
C GLN A 9 -9.55 -1.51 -2.58
N ARG A 10 -10.61 -0.84 -3.04
CA ARG A 10 -10.61 0.63 -3.18
C ARG A 10 -10.50 1.34 -1.84
N ARG A 11 -11.16 0.83 -0.80
CA ARG A 11 -11.06 1.38 0.56
C ARG A 11 -9.64 1.26 1.10
N LEU A 12 -8.97 0.12 0.89
CA LEU A 12 -7.59 -0.07 1.32
C LEU A 12 -6.62 0.88 0.62
N VAL A 13 -6.78 1.09 -0.69
CA VAL A 13 -5.99 2.07 -1.44
C VAL A 13 -6.22 3.49 -0.89
N ALA A 14 -7.48 3.89 -0.72
CA ALA A 14 -7.81 5.21 -0.20
C ALA A 14 -7.18 5.46 1.18
N LEU A 15 -7.23 4.48 2.10
CA LEU A 15 -6.59 4.59 3.41
C LEU A 15 -5.07 4.78 3.31
N LEU A 16 -4.40 4.09 2.39
CA LEU A 16 -2.96 4.26 2.19
C LEU A 16 -2.64 5.65 1.63
N GLU A 17 -3.41 6.13 0.66
CA GLU A 17 -3.25 7.48 0.10
C GLU A 17 -3.52 8.58 1.13
N GLU A 18 -4.54 8.43 1.97
CA GLU A 18 -4.83 9.34 3.10
C GLU A 18 -3.69 9.39 4.12
N GLU A 19 -3.01 8.25 4.33
CA GLU A 19 -1.81 8.16 5.16
C GLU A 19 -0.52 8.64 4.44
N GLY A 20 -0.64 9.23 3.25
CA GLY A 20 0.46 9.83 2.49
C GLY A 20 1.35 8.82 1.77
N TRP A 21 0.85 7.61 1.50
CA TRP A 21 1.51 6.65 0.63
C TRP A 21 1.06 6.83 -0.82
N ASP A 22 2.02 6.85 -1.74
CA ASP A 22 1.77 6.81 -3.18
C ASP A 22 1.64 5.35 -3.63
N VAL A 23 0.41 4.92 -3.92
CA VAL A 23 0.10 3.55 -4.35
C VAL A 23 0.47 3.41 -5.83
N THR A 24 1.43 2.53 -6.13
CA THR A 24 1.95 2.35 -7.49
C THR A 24 1.41 1.13 -8.21
N ASP A 25 0.98 0.11 -7.46
CA ASP A 25 0.46 -1.14 -8.01
C ASP A 25 -0.54 -1.81 -7.06
N VAL A 26 -1.57 -2.44 -7.64
CA VAL A 26 -2.60 -3.18 -6.89
C VAL A 26 -2.98 -4.42 -7.67
N GLU A 27 -2.79 -5.58 -7.06
CA GLU A 27 -3.19 -6.88 -7.60
C GLU A 27 -4.33 -7.46 -6.76
N LEU A 28 -5.44 -7.85 -7.39
CA LEU A 28 -6.56 -8.53 -6.76
C LEU A 28 -6.68 -9.93 -7.35
N SER A 29 -6.60 -10.95 -6.50
CA SER A 29 -6.76 -12.34 -6.86
C SER A 29 -7.91 -12.96 -6.05
N ALA A 30 -8.86 -13.55 -6.76
CA ALA A 30 -9.93 -14.33 -6.15
C ALA A 30 -9.52 -15.80 -6.17
N TYR A 31 -9.58 -16.47 -5.03
CA TYR A 31 -9.42 -17.91 -4.95
C TYR A 31 -10.79 -18.56 -4.71
N ASP A 32 -11.32 -19.18 -5.76
CA ASP A 32 -12.45 -20.10 -5.64
C ASP A 32 -11.90 -21.48 -5.24
N SER A 33 -12.13 -21.89 -3.99
CA SER A 33 -11.67 -23.20 -3.50
C SER A 33 -12.30 -24.33 -4.33
N PRO A 34 -11.50 -25.28 -4.86
CA PRO A 34 -12.02 -26.44 -5.58
C PRO A 34 -12.68 -27.48 -4.65
N TRP A 35 -12.62 -27.27 -3.34
CA TRP A 35 -13.16 -28.19 -2.34
C TRP A 35 -14.56 -27.72 -1.89
N GLU A 36 -15.56 -28.59 -2.05
CA GLU A 36 -16.98 -28.25 -1.81
C GLU A 36 -17.32 -27.84 -0.37
N ASP A 37 -16.44 -28.14 0.59
CA ASP A 37 -16.57 -27.79 2.01
C ASP A 37 -16.10 -26.37 2.36
N GLU A 38 -15.31 -25.71 1.50
CA GLU A 38 -14.83 -24.33 1.67
C GLU A 38 -15.58 -23.39 0.73
N LYS A 39 -16.88 -23.19 1.00
CA LYS A 39 -17.76 -22.29 0.21
C LYS A 39 -17.59 -20.80 0.52
N VAL A 40 -16.44 -20.39 1.07
CA VAL A 40 -16.17 -18.98 1.35
C VAL A 40 -15.20 -18.47 0.29
N PRO A 41 -15.63 -17.60 -0.64
CA PRO A 41 -14.73 -17.01 -1.61
C PRO A 41 -13.68 -16.18 -0.86
N GLU A 42 -12.40 -16.48 -1.08
CA GLU A 42 -11.30 -15.74 -0.47
C GLU A 42 -10.69 -14.76 -1.49
N ALA A 43 -10.59 -13.50 -1.09
CA ALA A 43 -9.95 -12.45 -1.84
C ALA A 43 -8.55 -12.19 -1.28
N THR A 44 -7.52 -12.27 -2.11
CA THR A 44 -6.19 -11.77 -1.78
C THR A 44 -5.93 -10.47 -2.54
N VAL A 45 -5.55 -9.42 -1.81
CA VAL A 45 -5.12 -8.14 -2.38
C VAL A 45 -3.66 -7.88 -2.01
N THR A 46 -2.84 -7.60 -3.01
CA THR A 46 -1.44 -7.19 -2.87
C THR A 46 -1.34 -5.73 -3.29
N ILE A 47 -0.81 -4.85 -2.44
CA ILE A 47 -0.65 -3.42 -2.73
C ILE A 47 0.82 -3.06 -2.61
N THR A 48 1.38 -2.45 -3.66
CA THR A 48 2.71 -1.83 -3.62
C THR A 48 2.54 -0.32 -3.51
N ALA A 49 3.11 0.27 -2.47
CA ALA A 49 3.07 1.71 -2.25
C ALA A 49 4.43 2.23 -1.77
N ARG A 50 4.69 3.51 -2.03
CA ARG A 50 5.92 4.20 -1.63
C ARG A 50 5.59 5.45 -0.83
N ARG A 51 6.38 5.72 0.21
CA ARG A 51 6.33 6.97 0.95
C ARG A 51 7.76 7.47 1.15
N PRO A 52 8.11 8.69 0.72
CA PRO A 52 9.41 9.26 1.04
C PRO A 52 9.46 9.57 2.53
N TYR A 53 10.55 9.20 3.18
CA TYR A 53 10.86 9.57 4.56
C TYR A 53 12.09 10.46 4.53
N GLY A 54 11.88 11.77 4.73
CA GLY A 54 12.93 12.78 4.73
C GLY A 54 12.91 13.73 3.54
N GLU A 55 11.98 14.70 3.55
CA GLU A 55 12.11 16.04 2.95
C GLU A 55 11.28 17.06 3.76
N GLU A 56 11.22 16.90 5.09
CA GLU A 56 10.77 17.98 5.99
C GLU A 56 12.03 18.61 6.61
N GLY A 57 12.55 19.65 5.95
CA GLY A 57 13.47 20.63 6.54
C GLY A 57 14.92 20.18 6.76
N ASP A 58 15.75 20.22 5.71
CA ASP A 58 17.17 20.55 5.87
C ASP A 58 17.29 22.09 5.99
N ASP A 59 16.86 22.63 7.13
CA ASP A 59 16.97 24.07 7.44
C ASP A 59 17.43 24.36 8.88
N GLU A 60 17.90 23.35 9.64
CA GLU A 60 18.55 23.54 10.95
C GLU A 60 19.60 22.43 11.20
N ASP A 61 20.81 22.57 10.65
CA ASP A 61 22.11 22.46 11.35
C ASP A 61 23.29 22.42 10.35
N ASP A 62 23.71 23.62 9.94
CA ASP A 62 24.97 23.90 9.24
C ASP A 62 26.18 23.73 10.19
N GLU A 63 26.27 22.59 10.90
CA GLU A 63 27.36 22.25 11.84
C GLU A 63 27.79 20.78 11.73
N ASN A 64 27.94 20.25 10.50
CA ASN A 64 28.52 18.91 10.31
C ASN A 64 30.03 18.99 9.95
N PRO A 65 30.95 18.87 10.93
CA PRO A 65 32.40 19.07 10.74
C PRO A 65 33.09 17.96 9.93
N PHE A 66 32.37 16.95 9.45
CA PHE A 66 32.93 15.79 8.76
C PHE A 66 32.63 15.72 7.26
N ARG A 67 32.04 16.76 6.66
CA ARG A 67 31.86 16.79 5.20
C ARG A 67 33.21 17.07 4.51
N LEU A 68 33.79 16.03 3.90
CA LEU A 68 34.99 16.16 3.06
C LEU A 68 34.68 17.05 1.85
N LYS A 69 35.48 18.11 1.66
CA LYS A 69 35.40 19.05 0.54
C LYS A 69 35.60 18.39 -0.82
#